data_AF-A0A559IX80-F1
#
_entry.id   AF-A0A559IX80-F1
#
_cell.length_a   1.000
_cell.length_b   1.000
_cell.length_c   1.000
_cell.angle_alpha   90.00
_cell.angle_beta   90.00
_cell.angle_gamma   90.00
#
_symmetry.space_group_name_H-M   'P 1'
#
loop_
_entity.id
_entity.type
_entity.pdbx_description
1 polymer ?
#
loop_
_entity_poly.entity_id
_entity_poly.type
_entity_poly.pdbx_seq_one_letter_code
_entity_poly.pdbx_strand_id
1 'polypeptide(L)'
;MELNKDRLRQLIADLLKNTEKIRKNSEGYREAARRLGVPAPHLHRLLNKPETKAGVVFMGKIRDYCKENGLNFDEFILEKAPEPAPDD
;
A
#
# COMPACT_ATOMS: atom_id res chain seq x y z
N MET A 1 -6.64 8.77 9.71
CA MET A 1 -5.54 8.27 8.87
C MET A 1 -6.17 7.51 7.73
N GLU A 2 -6.06 8.04 6.52
CA GLU A 2 -6.43 7.30 5.31
C GLU A 2 -5.17 6.76 4.67
N LEU A 3 -5.26 5.57 4.07
CA LEU A 3 -4.13 4.99 3.35
C LEU A 3 -4.15 5.54 1.92
N ASN A 4 -3.01 6.02 1.44
CA ASN A 4 -2.81 6.45 0.07
C ASN A 4 -2.88 5.22 -0.86
N LYS A 5 -4.06 4.99 -1.44
CA LYS A 5 -4.32 3.87 -2.35
C LYS A 5 -3.48 3.96 -3.62
N ASP A 6 -3.17 5.18 -4.07
CA ASP A 6 -2.38 5.40 -5.28
C ASP A 6 -0.92 4.97 -5.06
N ARG A 7 -0.32 5.42 -3.95
CA ARG A 7 1.01 4.95 -3.54
C ARG A 7 1.05 3.45 -3.27
N LEU A 8 0.03 2.89 -2.62
CA LEU A 8 -0.05 1.45 -2.43
C LEU A 8 -0.09 0.71 -3.79
N ARG A 9 -0.84 1.23 -4.76
CA ARG A 9 -0.95 0.63 -6.09
C ARG A 9 0.36 0.72 -6.86
N GLN A 10 1.09 1.83 -6.74
CA GLN A 10 2.44 1.97 -7.30
C GLN A 10 3.43 1.00 -6.66
N LEU A 11 3.42 0.85 -5.34
CA LEU A 11 4.28 -0.10 -4.64
C LEU A 11 4.03 -1.53 -5.13
N ILE A 12 2.76 -1.92 -5.23
CA ILE A 12 2.38 -3.24 -5.77
C ILE A 12 2.84 -3.37 -7.22
N ALA A 13 2.61 -2.35 -8.05
CA ALA A 13 3.06 -2.36 -9.43
C ALA A 13 4.59 -2.54 -9.52
N ASP A 14 5.37 -1.86 -8.67
CA ASP A 14 6.83 -1.97 -8.63
C ASP A 14 7.32 -3.35 -8.17
N LEU A 15 6.68 -3.90 -7.13
CA LEU A 15 6.93 -5.26 -6.65
C LEU A 15 6.66 -6.31 -7.73
N LEU A 16 5.61 -6.11 -8.52
CA LEU A 16 5.24 -6.97 -9.63
C LEU A 16 6.08 -6.72 -10.88
N LYS A 17 6.56 -5.48 -11.08
CA LYS A 17 7.44 -5.11 -12.19
C LYS A 17 8.77 -5.85 -12.13
N ASN A 18 9.27 -6.09 -10.92
CA ASN A 18 10.44 -6.94 -10.67
C ASN A 18 10.15 -8.44 -10.85
N THR A 19 8.89 -8.85 -11.05
CA THR A 19 8.50 -10.24 -11.23
C THR A 19 8.10 -10.47 -12.69
N GLU A 20 9.08 -10.78 -13.55
CA GLU A 20 8.95 -11.01 -15.00
C GLU A 20 7.79 -11.96 -15.41
N LYS A 21 7.33 -12.82 -14.49
CA LYS A 21 6.28 -13.81 -14.73
C LYS A 21 4.85 -13.29 -14.55
N ILE A 22 4.62 -12.10 -14.00
CA ILE A 22 3.25 -11.66 -13.66
C ILE A 22 2.64 -10.89 -14.82
N ARG A 23 2.57 -11.56 -15.96
CA ARG A 23 1.69 -11.20 -17.06
C ARG A 23 0.48 -12.11 -16.99
N LYS A 24 -0.63 -11.55 -16.51
CA LYS A 24 -1.98 -12.12 -16.39
C LYS A 24 -2.25 -12.85 -15.07
N ASN A 25 -3.38 -12.48 -14.46
CA ASN A 25 -4.09 -13.13 -13.36
C ASN A 25 -3.67 -12.85 -11.91
N SER A 26 -4.68 -13.07 -11.05
CA SER A 26 -4.77 -12.95 -9.59
C SER A 26 -3.55 -13.42 -8.78
N GLU A 27 -2.62 -14.15 -9.38
CA GLU A 27 -1.35 -14.56 -8.76
C GLU A 27 -0.45 -13.37 -8.42
N GLY A 28 -0.46 -12.30 -9.24
CA GLY A 28 0.25 -11.05 -8.93
C GLY A 28 -0.16 -10.45 -7.59
N TYR A 29 -1.46 -10.28 -7.39
CA TYR A 29 -1.97 -9.75 -6.14
C TYR A 29 -1.68 -10.67 -4.95
N ARG A 30 -1.64 -11.99 -5.16
CA ARG A 30 -1.25 -12.93 -4.10
C ARG A 30 0.22 -12.80 -3.73
N GLU A 31 1.11 -12.68 -4.71
CA GLU A 31 2.54 -12.47 -4.51
C GLU A 31 2.81 -11.14 -3.80
N ALA A 32 2.22 -10.05 -4.29
CA ALA A 32 2.34 -8.74 -3.65
C ALA A 32 1.80 -8.76 -2.22
N ALA A 33 0.63 -9.39 -2.00
CA ALA A 33 0.08 -9.54 -0.67
C ALA A 33 0.99 -10.36 0.25
N ARG A 34 1.62 -11.41 -0.26
CA ARG A 34 2.61 -12.21 0.48
C ARG A 34 3.83 -11.39 0.87
N ARG A 35 4.38 -10.59 -0.05
CA ARG A 35 5.51 -9.69 0.22
C ARG A 35 5.18 -8.61 1.24
N LEU A 36 3.97 -8.05 1.16
CA LEU A 36 3.47 -7.05 2.10
C LEU A 36 2.98 -7.66 3.42
N GLY A 37 2.94 -9.00 3.55
CA GLY A 37 2.43 -9.69 4.73
C GLY A 37 0.94 -9.48 5.00
N VAL A 38 0.15 -9.15 3.97
CA VAL A 38 -1.30 -8.87 4.06
C VAL A 38 -2.12 -9.95 3.35
N PRO A 39 -3.40 -10.13 3.72
CA PRO A 39 -4.26 -11.06 3.00
C PRO A 39 -4.62 -10.54 1.59
N ALA A 40 -4.32 -11.34 0.57
CA ALA A 40 -4.66 -11.06 -0.84
C ALA A 40 -6.11 -10.60 -1.10
N PRO A 41 -7.16 -11.22 -0.51
CA PRO A 41 -8.53 -10.73 -0.71
C PRO A 41 -8.76 -9.34 -0.11
N HIS A 42 -8.06 -8.99 0.97
CA HIS A 42 -8.14 -7.69 1.59
C HIS A 42 -7.43 -6.63 0.75
N LEU A 43 -6.24 -6.96 0.22
CA LEU A 43 -5.50 -6.12 -0.72
C LEU A 43 -6.34 -5.83 -1.97
N HIS A 44 -6.94 -6.87 -2.55
CA HIS A 44 -7.79 -6.74 -3.74
C HIS A 44 -9.02 -5.87 -3.46
N ARG A 45 -9.71 -6.07 -2.33
CA ARG A 45 -10.83 -5.21 -1.93
C ARG A 45 -10.38 -3.77 -1.73
N LEU A 46 -9.28 -3.52 -1.03
CA LEU A 46 -8.81 -2.17 -0.73
C LEU A 46 -8.53 -1.34 -1.99
N LEU A 47 -7.98 -1.98 -3.02
CA LEU A 47 -7.64 -1.35 -4.30
C LEU A 47 -8.85 -1.16 -5.23
N ASN A 48 -9.80 -2.10 -5.22
CA ASN A 48 -10.96 -2.05 -6.10
C ASN A 48 -12.16 -1.32 -5.49
N LYS A 49 -12.28 -1.29 -4.17
CA LYS A 49 -13.38 -0.64 -3.45
C LYS A 49 -12.92 0.72 -2.92
N PRO A 50 -13.46 1.83 -3.44
CA PRO A 50 -13.12 3.17 -2.95
C PRO A 50 -13.54 3.36 -1.48
N GLU A 51 -14.62 2.73 -1.05
CA GLU A 51 -15.15 2.83 0.32
C GLU A 51 -14.39 1.97 1.34
N THR A 52 -13.59 0.99 0.88
CA THR A 52 -12.83 0.13 1.79
C THR A 52 -11.66 0.91 2.37
N LYS A 53 -11.59 0.96 3.70
CA LYS A 53 -10.50 1.58 4.45
C LYS A 53 -9.51 0.51 4.89
N ALA A 54 -8.22 0.85 4.91
CA ALA A 54 -7.21 -0.03 5.47
C ALA A 54 -7.43 -0.12 6.98
N GLY A 55 -7.67 -1.32 7.49
CA GLY A 55 -7.76 -1.55 8.94
C GLY A 55 -6.40 -1.36 9.62
N VAL A 56 -6.42 -1.19 10.95
CA VAL A 56 -5.21 -1.01 11.78
C VAL A 56 -4.19 -2.13 11.55
N VAL A 57 -4.66 -3.37 11.37
CA VAL A 57 -3.81 -4.53 11.08
C VAL A 57 -3.12 -4.38 9.71
N PHE A 58 -3.83 -3.92 8.69
CA PHE A 58 -3.27 -3.72 7.35
C PHE A 58 -2.22 -2.61 7.37
N MET A 59 -2.52 -1.49 8.02
CA MET A 59 -1.56 -0.39 8.21
C MET A 59 -0.32 -0.85 8.98
N GLY A 60 -0.48 -1.66 10.03
CA GLY A 60 0.63 -2.25 10.76
C GLY A 60 1.55 -3.09 9.88
N LYS A 61 0.99 -3.89 8.96
CA LYS A 61 1.76 -4.70 8.01
C LYS A 61 2.51 -3.87 6.98
N ILE A 62 1.86 -2.85 6.40
CA ILE A 62 2.53 -1.93 5.47
C ILE A 62 3.65 -1.18 6.18
N ARG A 63 3.42 -0.71 7.42
CA ARG A 63 4.45 -0.03 8.22
C ARG A 63 5.66 -0.94 8.49
N ASP A 64 5.41 -2.19 8.84
CA ASP A 64 6.46 -3.18 9.09
C ASP A 64 7.28 -3.43 7.82
N TYR A 65 6.60 -3.67 6.69
CA TYR A 65 7.23 -3.82 5.39
C TYR A 65 8.06 -2.58 5.00
N CYS A 66 7.50 -1.38 5.17
CA CYS A 66 8.20 -0.13 4.90
C CYS A 66 9.46 0.00 5.77
N LYS A 67 9.37 -0.33 7.06
CA LYS A 67 10.51 -0.32 7.99
C LYS A 67 11.59 -1.31 7.58
N GLU A 68 11.22 -2.52 7.16
CA GLU A 68 12.17 -3.54 6.69
C GLU A 68 12.87 -3.15 5.38
N ASN A 69 12.19 -2.42 4.50
CA ASN A 69 12.70 -2.01 3.18
C ASN A 69 13.27 -0.58 3.17
N GLY A 70 13.30 0.13 4.30
CA GLY A 70 13.74 1.52 4.38
C GLY A 70 12.84 2.51 3.64
N LEU A 71 11.57 2.15 3.41
CA LEU A 71 10.57 3.01 2.78
C LEU A 71 9.92 3.92 3.82
N ASN A 72 9.57 5.13 3.42
CA ASN A 72 8.87 6.05 4.29
C ASN A 72 7.37 5.69 4.34
N PHE A 73 6.90 5.18 5.49
CA PHE A 73 5.49 4.81 5.66
C PHE A 73 4.55 6.01 5.54
N ASP A 74 5.06 7.21 5.84
CA ASP A 74 4.31 8.45 5.80
C ASP A 74 3.74 8.76 4.40
N GLU A 75 4.49 8.43 3.34
CA GLU A 75 4.04 8.54 1.94
C GLU A 75 2.77 7.70 1.66
N PHE A 76 2.55 6.65 2.46
CA PHE A 76 1.38 5.78 2.37
C PHE A 76 0.23 6.24 3.26
N ILE A 77 0.43 7.23 4.11
CA ILE A 77 -0.61 7.85 4.92
C ILE A 77 -1.00 9.16 4.26
N LEU A 78 -2.27 9.26 3.87
CA LEU A 78 -2.87 10.56 3.58
C LEU A 78 -3.04 11.27 4.92
N GLU A 79 -1.99 11.95 5.36
CA GLU A 79 -2.16 13.02 6.33
C GLU A 79 -2.98 14.09 5.63
N LYS A 80 -4.13 14.43 6.24
CA LYS A 80 -4.80 15.68 5.93
C LYS A 80 -3.75 16.73 6.24
N ALA A 81 -3.16 17.35 5.22
CA ALA A 81 -2.03 18.26 5.36
C ALA A 81 -2.23 19.15 6.61
N PRO A 82 -1.23 19.29 7.50
CA PRO A 82 -1.25 20.42 8.41
C PRO A 82 -1.28 21.68 7.53
N GLU A 83 -2.21 22.58 7.84
CA GLU A 83 -2.32 23.89 7.20
C GLU A 83 -0.92 24.49 6.95
N PRO A 84 -0.69 25.11 5.78
CA PRO A 84 0.62 25.69 5.47
C PRO A 84 1.04 26.59 6.64
N ALA A 85 2.25 26.38 7.14
CA ALA A 85 2.85 27.24 8.15
C ALA A 85 2.68 28.71 7.69
N PRO A 86 2.19 29.61 8.57
CA PRO A 86 2.11 31.02 8.21
C PRO A 86 3.52 31.49 7.84
N ASP A 87 3.61 31.99 6.62
CA ASP A 87 4.72 32.77 6.04
C ASP A 87 5.13 33.86 7.06
N ASP A 88 6.41 33.92 7.41
CA ASP A 88 7.04 35.04 8.17
C ASP A 88 7.96 35.82 7.24
#